data_AF-A0A8C8AW14-F1
#
_entry.id   AF-A0A8C8AW14-F1
#
_cell.length_a   1.000
_cell.length_b   1.000
_cell.length_c   1.000
_cell.angle_alpha   90.00
_cell.angle_beta   90.00
_cell.angle_gamma   90.00
#
_symmetry.space_group_name_H-M   'P 1'
#
loop_
_entity.id
_entity.type
_entity.pdbx_description
1 polymer ?
#
loop_
_entity_poly.entity_id
_entity_poly.type
_entity_poly.pdbx_seq_one_letter_code
_entity_poly.pdbx_strand_id
1 'polypeptide(L)'
;LYRYAFIWTGKPWCSFHLGCNLLQRWNVPIKLQMSRQVASSGVPGGKGSSSGFVLIVGLSTLGAGVYVYRTLRENKERYTSLLGLARPEVPSHVPFLLIGGGTAAFAAARSIRARDPGARVLIVSEDPALPYMRPPLSKELWFSDDPNVTETLRFKQWNGKERSIYFQPPSFYVPVRDLPFVENGGVAVLCGKKVVHMDVRGNIVKLSDGTQISYDKCLIATGGSPRNLPAIERAGKDVQQRLTLFRKIEDFRSLEKISREVKSITIIGGGFLGSELACALGRRARTRGLEVIQLFPENGNMGKVLPEYLSNWTTEKVRREGVNVMPNAVVKSVSVSGNRLMIKLKDGRKVETDHIVAAVGLEPNVELAKSAGLEVDSDFGGFRVNAELQARSNIWVAGDAACFYDIKLGRRRVEHHDHAVVSGRLAGENMTGAAKPYWHQSMFWSDLGPNVGYEAIGLVDSSLPTVGVFAKATAKDTPKSATEQSGTGIRSESETEAEASEVHISPSFSPTPQVPKQGEDYGKGVIFYLRDKVVVGIVLWNIFNRMPIARKIIKDGEEHDDLNEVAKLFNIHED
;
A
#
# COMPACT_ATOMS: atom_id res chain seq x y z
N LEU A 1 -18.11 9.57 -33.83
CA LEU A 1 -18.29 11.00 -34.17
C LEU A 1 -17.73 11.84 -33.01
N TYR A 2 -16.51 12.34 -33.17
CA TYR A 2 -15.80 13.15 -32.19
C TYR A 2 -16.60 14.44 -31.88
N ARG A 3 -16.81 14.75 -30.59
CA ARG A 3 -17.32 16.05 -30.14
C ARG A 3 -16.23 16.76 -29.35
N TYR A 4 -15.62 17.76 -29.96
CA TYR A 4 -14.77 18.72 -29.27
C TYR A 4 -15.65 19.73 -28.52
N ALA A 5 -15.33 19.97 -27.25
CA ALA A 5 -15.87 21.08 -26.47
C ALA A 5 -14.80 22.18 -26.45
N PHE A 6 -15.10 23.35 -27.02
CA PHE A 6 -14.27 24.54 -26.87
C PHE A 6 -14.63 25.23 -25.55
N ILE A 7 -13.65 25.38 -24.67
CA ILE A 7 -13.73 26.26 -23.49
C ILE A 7 -13.10 27.59 -23.89
N TRP A 8 -13.87 28.67 -23.83
CA TRP A 8 -13.39 30.02 -24.11
C TRP A 8 -12.83 30.62 -22.82
N THR A 9 -11.50 30.75 -22.72
CA THR A 9 -10.84 31.51 -21.64
C THR A 9 -10.55 32.92 -22.17
N GLY A 10 -11.25 33.92 -21.63
CA GLY A 10 -11.06 35.31 -22.02
C GLY A 10 -9.68 35.84 -21.63
N LYS A 11 -8.91 36.32 -22.62
CA LYS A 11 -7.90 37.39 -22.54
C LYS A 11 -7.54 37.85 -23.97
N PRO A 12 -7.26 39.15 -24.22
CA PRO A 12 -7.03 39.66 -25.58
C PRO A 12 -5.53 39.64 -25.98
N TRP A 13 -5.29 39.20 -27.22
CA TRP A 13 -4.22 39.55 -28.17
C TRP A 13 -2.74 39.47 -27.73
N CYS A 14 -2.02 38.47 -28.26
CA CYS A 14 -0.73 38.67 -28.93
C CYS A 14 -0.39 37.47 -29.84
N SER A 15 0.20 37.79 -30.99
CA SER A 15 0.37 37.00 -32.22
C SER A 15 1.32 35.80 -32.11
N PHE A 16 1.02 34.70 -32.82
CA PHE A 16 2.04 33.86 -33.48
C PHE A 16 1.47 33.20 -34.76
N HIS A 17 2.26 33.29 -35.82
CA HIS A 17 2.00 32.81 -37.18
C HIS A 17 2.74 31.48 -37.44
N LEU A 18 2.37 30.82 -38.55
CA LEU A 18 2.85 29.55 -39.16
C LEU A 18 2.19 28.25 -38.62
N GLY A 19 1.68 27.33 -39.46
CA GLY A 19 1.79 27.19 -40.92
C GLY A 19 0.72 26.28 -41.52
N CYS A 20 0.53 26.47 -42.82
CA CYS A 20 -0.51 25.95 -43.70
C CYS A 20 -0.57 24.41 -43.84
N ASN A 21 -1.77 23.87 -44.11
CA ASN A 21 -2.17 23.42 -45.46
C ASN A 21 -3.33 22.41 -45.36
N LEU A 22 -4.51 22.79 -45.85
CA LEU A 22 -5.35 21.96 -46.74
C LEU A 22 -6.51 22.83 -47.24
N LEU A 23 -6.27 23.37 -48.42
CA LEU A 23 -7.12 24.29 -49.16
C LEU A 23 -8.41 23.61 -49.64
N GLN A 24 -9.44 24.45 -49.72
CA GLN A 24 -10.29 24.65 -50.90
C GLN A 24 -10.89 23.43 -51.59
N ARG A 25 -12.19 23.31 -51.38
CA ARG A 25 -13.26 23.25 -52.39
C ARG A 25 -14.47 23.60 -51.53
N TRP A 26 -15.19 24.70 -51.70
CA TRP A 26 -16.20 24.95 -52.70
C TRP A 26 -16.50 26.47 -52.65
N ASN A 27 -16.40 27.15 -53.80
CA ASN A 27 -16.50 28.59 -53.94
C ASN A 27 -17.98 28.98 -54.16
N VAL A 28 -18.72 29.36 -53.11
CA VAL A 28 -20.12 29.82 -53.22
C VAL A 28 -20.33 31.11 -52.41
N PRO A 29 -20.88 32.20 -53.01
CA PRO A 29 -21.13 33.45 -52.30
C PRO A 29 -22.45 33.38 -51.51
N ILE A 30 -22.40 33.66 -50.21
CA ILE A 30 -23.60 33.74 -49.37
C ILE A 30 -24.22 35.14 -49.51
N LYS A 31 -25.35 35.25 -50.22
CA LYS A 31 -26.31 36.34 -50.06
C LYS A 31 -27.33 35.93 -48.99
N LEU A 32 -27.33 36.61 -47.84
CA LEU A 32 -28.42 36.53 -46.87
C LEU A 32 -29.61 37.34 -47.38
N GLN A 33 -30.76 36.68 -47.59
CA GLN A 33 -32.04 37.34 -47.80
C GLN A 33 -33.01 36.80 -46.74
N MET A 34 -33.42 37.66 -45.78
CA MET A 34 -34.42 37.34 -44.77
C MET A 34 -35.81 37.46 -45.38
N SER A 35 -36.57 36.36 -45.44
CA SER A 35 -38.01 36.42 -45.64
C SER A 35 -38.72 36.02 -44.34
N ARG A 36 -39.72 36.83 -43.99
CA ARG A 36 -40.54 36.73 -42.78
C ARG A 36 -41.83 36.02 -43.17
N GLN A 37 -42.07 34.81 -42.67
CA GLN A 37 -43.43 34.26 -42.64
C GLN A 37 -43.79 33.92 -41.20
N VAL A 38 -44.78 34.65 -40.71
CA VAL A 38 -45.50 34.37 -39.47
C VAL A 38 -46.67 33.47 -39.86
N ALA A 39 -46.81 32.30 -39.24
CA ALA A 39 -48.06 31.58 -39.21
C ALA A 39 -48.41 31.27 -37.76
N SER A 40 -49.46 31.95 -37.28
CA SER A 40 -50.15 31.63 -36.04
C SER A 40 -51.12 30.47 -36.29
N SER A 41 -51.14 29.48 -35.40
CA SER A 41 -52.40 28.90 -34.91
C SER A 41 -52.10 28.17 -33.61
N GLY A 42 -52.94 28.38 -32.61
CA GLY A 42 -52.91 27.63 -31.36
C GLY A 42 -54.28 27.02 -31.07
N VAL A 43 -54.31 25.89 -30.36
CA VAL A 43 -55.32 25.47 -29.39
C VAL A 43 -54.61 24.55 -28.37
N PRO A 44 -54.93 24.58 -27.06
CA PRO A 44 -54.16 23.92 -26.01
C PRO A 44 -54.67 22.50 -25.68
N GLY A 45 -53.75 21.56 -25.46
CA GLY A 45 -54.05 20.29 -24.78
C GLY A 45 -53.18 19.11 -25.22
N GLY A 46 -52.36 18.59 -24.29
CA GLY A 46 -51.97 17.17 -24.24
C GLY A 46 -50.83 16.67 -25.13
N LYS A 47 -49.74 16.26 -24.46
CA LYS A 47 -48.73 15.24 -24.81
C LYS A 47 -47.93 15.37 -26.13
N GLY A 48 -46.64 15.70 -25.95
CA GLY A 48 -45.51 14.99 -26.56
C GLY A 48 -45.19 15.24 -28.03
N SER A 49 -44.16 16.06 -28.30
CA SER A 49 -43.22 15.76 -29.38
C SER A 49 -41.87 16.44 -29.11
N SER A 50 -40.82 15.63 -29.16
CA SER A 50 -39.42 16.04 -29.08
C SER A 50 -39.00 16.64 -30.42
N SER A 51 -38.77 17.96 -30.47
CA SER A 51 -38.04 18.60 -31.56
C SER A 51 -37.23 19.77 -31.00
N GLY A 52 -35.93 19.56 -30.79
CA GLY A 52 -34.99 20.65 -30.56
C GLY A 52 -34.44 21.16 -31.87
N PHE A 53 -34.42 22.48 -32.08
CA PHE A 53 -33.35 23.17 -32.83
C PHE A 53 -33.15 24.60 -32.31
N VAL A 54 -31.92 25.07 -32.50
CA VAL A 54 -31.20 26.12 -31.77
C VAL A 54 -31.39 27.52 -32.40
N LEU A 55 -31.56 28.50 -31.50
CA LEU A 55 -31.06 29.88 -31.45
C LEU A 55 -30.77 30.66 -32.76
N ILE A 56 -31.39 31.84 -32.90
CA ILE A 56 -30.70 33.04 -33.42
C ILE A 56 -30.97 34.23 -32.48
N VAL A 57 -29.87 34.91 -32.15
CA VAL A 57 -29.74 36.03 -31.21
C VAL A 57 -29.99 37.36 -31.94
N GLY A 58 -30.79 38.24 -31.34
CA GLY A 58 -30.98 39.62 -31.79
C GLY A 58 -31.38 40.57 -30.65
N LEU A 59 -30.36 41.19 -30.04
CA LEU A 59 -30.29 42.52 -29.39
C LEU A 59 -31.44 43.02 -28.48
N SER A 60 -31.15 43.11 -27.17
CA SER A 60 -30.88 44.41 -26.54
C SER A 60 -30.13 44.23 -25.20
N THR A 61 -29.41 45.29 -24.84
CA THR A 61 -28.40 45.39 -23.78
C THR A 61 -28.90 44.83 -22.44
N LEU A 62 -28.12 43.90 -21.86
CA LEU A 62 -28.32 43.26 -20.54
C LEU A 62 -29.49 42.27 -20.36
N GLY A 63 -30.55 42.28 -21.17
CA GLY A 63 -31.78 41.49 -20.91
C GLY A 63 -31.76 40.02 -21.36
N ALA A 64 -31.36 39.72 -22.59
CA ALA A 64 -31.53 38.38 -23.18
C ALA A 64 -30.55 37.33 -22.62
N GLY A 65 -29.30 37.73 -22.33
CA GLY A 65 -28.30 36.83 -21.74
C GLY A 65 -28.61 36.46 -20.29
N VAL A 66 -29.14 37.41 -19.51
CA VAL A 66 -29.59 37.17 -18.13
C VAL A 66 -30.84 36.29 -18.12
N TYR A 67 -31.77 36.49 -19.06
CA TYR A 67 -32.94 35.63 -19.19
C TYR A 67 -32.54 34.19 -19.51
N VAL A 68 -31.71 33.95 -20.54
CA VAL A 68 -31.23 32.59 -20.89
C VAL A 68 -30.45 31.95 -19.74
N TYR A 69 -29.57 32.69 -19.06
CA TYR A 69 -28.84 32.19 -17.90
C TYR A 69 -29.77 31.83 -16.74
N ARG A 70 -30.76 32.69 -16.45
CA ARG A 70 -31.77 32.45 -15.42
C ARG A 70 -32.64 31.25 -15.76
N THR A 71 -33.09 31.11 -17.01
CA THR A 71 -33.89 29.95 -17.45
C THR A 71 -33.07 28.67 -17.45
N LEU A 72 -31.78 28.69 -17.79
CA LEU A 72 -30.89 27.52 -17.67
C LEU A 72 -30.63 27.15 -16.21
N ARG A 73 -30.50 28.13 -15.32
CA ARG A 73 -30.32 27.90 -13.88
C ARG A 73 -31.61 27.41 -13.22
N GLU A 74 -32.73 28.05 -13.49
CA GLU A 74 -34.06 27.63 -13.04
C GLU A 74 -34.41 26.26 -13.62
N ASN A 75 -34.09 25.97 -14.89
CA ASN A 75 -34.25 24.62 -15.43
C ASN A 75 -33.25 23.65 -14.82
N LYS A 76 -31.99 24.02 -14.51
CA LYS A 76 -31.06 23.16 -13.78
C LYS A 76 -31.59 22.85 -12.39
N GLU A 77 -32.06 23.83 -11.63
CA GLU A 77 -32.66 23.68 -10.31
C GLU A 77 -33.99 22.92 -10.37
N ARG A 78 -34.79 23.13 -11.42
CA ARG A 78 -36.06 22.42 -11.69
C ARG A 78 -35.83 20.98 -12.16
N TYR A 79 -34.79 20.70 -12.94
CA TYR A 79 -34.34 19.35 -13.30
C TYR A 79 -33.71 18.66 -12.08
N THR A 80 -32.96 19.39 -11.25
CA THR A 80 -32.37 18.86 -10.01
C THR A 80 -33.47 18.54 -8.98
N SER A 81 -34.57 19.31 -8.95
CA SER A 81 -35.74 19.04 -8.10
C SER A 81 -36.73 18.02 -8.69
N LEU A 82 -36.87 17.93 -10.02
CA LEU A 82 -37.65 16.88 -10.69
C LEU A 82 -36.95 15.51 -10.69
N LEU A 83 -35.61 15.48 -10.62
CA LEU A 83 -34.81 14.29 -10.31
C LEU A 83 -34.73 14.02 -8.80
N GLY A 84 -35.45 14.81 -7.99
CA GLY A 84 -35.51 14.77 -6.52
C GLY A 84 -36.29 13.59 -5.94
N LEU A 85 -35.95 12.36 -6.34
CA LEU A 85 -35.77 11.34 -5.31
C LEU A 85 -34.36 11.60 -4.77
N ALA A 86 -34.24 12.15 -3.57
CA ALA A 86 -32.95 12.38 -2.92
C ALA A 86 -32.14 11.08 -2.98
N ARG A 87 -31.16 11.00 -3.90
CA ARG A 87 -30.32 9.82 -4.03
C ARG A 87 -29.53 9.69 -2.74
N PRO A 88 -29.56 8.53 -2.07
CA PRO A 88 -28.85 8.39 -0.80
C PRO A 88 -27.35 8.59 -1.03
N GLU A 89 -26.67 9.28 -0.11
CA GLU A 89 -25.22 9.53 -0.21
C GLU A 89 -24.41 8.24 -0.24
N VAL A 90 -24.90 7.22 0.47
CA VAL A 90 -24.35 5.87 0.54
C VAL A 90 -25.39 4.90 -0.02
N PRO A 91 -25.04 4.01 -0.96
CA PRO A 91 -25.98 3.05 -1.51
C PRO A 91 -26.44 2.06 -0.44
N SER A 92 -27.73 1.72 -0.43
CA SER A 92 -28.29 0.70 0.47
C SER A 92 -27.88 -0.73 0.10
N HIS A 93 -27.39 -0.93 -1.12
CA HIS A 93 -26.96 -2.23 -1.65
C HIS A 93 -25.78 -2.07 -2.61
N VAL A 94 -24.87 -3.03 -2.63
CA VAL A 94 -23.76 -3.13 -3.59
C VAL A 94 -23.43 -4.59 -3.92
N PRO A 95 -23.20 -4.97 -5.19
CA PRO A 95 -22.81 -6.33 -5.53
C PRO A 95 -21.51 -6.79 -4.86
N PHE A 96 -20.48 -5.94 -4.87
CA PHE A 96 -19.18 -6.23 -4.24
C PHE A 96 -18.83 -5.19 -3.18
N LEU A 97 -18.85 -5.61 -1.92
CA LEU A 97 -18.43 -4.80 -0.78
C LEU A 97 -17.02 -5.20 -0.33
N LEU A 98 -16.10 -4.24 -0.26
CA LEU A 98 -14.74 -4.45 0.25
C LEU A 98 -14.54 -3.61 1.52
N ILE A 99 -14.29 -4.28 2.65
CA ILE A 99 -14.13 -3.65 3.97
C ILE A 99 -12.65 -3.43 4.25
N GLY A 100 -12.23 -2.17 4.29
CA GLY A 100 -10.84 -1.74 4.40
C GLY A 100 -10.32 -1.17 3.07
N GLY A 101 -9.66 0.00 3.10
CA GLY A 101 -9.17 0.71 1.92
C GLY A 101 -7.70 0.48 1.59
N GLY A 102 -7.12 -0.67 1.93
CA GLY A 102 -5.69 -0.96 1.76
C GLY A 102 -5.33 -1.68 0.45
N THR A 103 -4.09 -2.18 0.39
CA THR A 103 -3.53 -2.91 -0.77
C THR A 103 -4.41 -4.08 -1.23
N ALA A 104 -4.87 -4.92 -0.30
CA ALA A 104 -5.65 -6.11 -0.65
C ALA A 104 -7.01 -5.76 -1.26
N ALA A 105 -7.72 -4.77 -0.69
CA ALA A 105 -8.98 -4.30 -1.26
C ALA A 105 -8.80 -3.65 -2.63
N PHE A 106 -7.74 -2.87 -2.83
CA PHE A 106 -7.44 -2.29 -4.14
C PHE A 106 -7.15 -3.37 -5.20
N ALA A 107 -6.34 -4.37 -4.85
CA ALA A 107 -6.05 -5.50 -5.73
C ALA A 107 -7.31 -6.32 -6.07
N ALA A 108 -8.18 -6.54 -5.09
CA ALA A 108 -9.48 -7.20 -5.30
C ALA A 108 -10.40 -6.38 -6.21
N ALA A 109 -10.55 -5.08 -5.98
CA ALA A 109 -11.36 -4.21 -6.82
C ALA A 109 -10.89 -4.21 -8.28
N ARG A 110 -9.56 -4.15 -8.50
CA ARG A 110 -8.96 -4.27 -9.84
C ARG A 110 -9.25 -5.63 -10.47
N SER A 111 -9.11 -6.72 -9.71
CA SER A 111 -9.35 -8.08 -10.17
C SER A 111 -10.81 -8.31 -10.57
N ILE A 112 -11.75 -7.85 -9.73
CA ILE A 112 -13.19 -7.90 -10.00
C ILE A 112 -13.51 -7.16 -11.29
N ARG A 113 -13.06 -5.91 -11.44
CA ARG A 113 -13.32 -5.09 -12.64
C ARG A 113 -12.67 -5.65 -13.91
N ALA A 114 -11.54 -6.34 -13.79
CA ALA A 114 -10.89 -6.98 -14.93
C ALA A 114 -11.67 -8.21 -15.44
N ARG A 115 -12.34 -8.94 -14.55
CA ARG A 115 -13.11 -10.15 -14.88
C ARG A 115 -14.58 -9.86 -15.18
N ASP A 116 -15.13 -8.85 -14.54
CA ASP A 116 -16.45 -8.29 -14.80
C ASP A 116 -16.33 -6.78 -15.08
N PRO A 117 -16.23 -6.38 -16.36
CA PRO A 117 -16.14 -4.97 -16.76
C PRO A 117 -17.37 -4.12 -16.41
N GLY A 118 -18.48 -4.74 -16.00
CA GLY A 118 -19.71 -4.08 -15.53
C GLY A 118 -19.82 -3.97 -14.01
N ALA A 119 -18.89 -4.57 -13.25
CA ALA A 119 -18.99 -4.69 -11.80
C ALA A 119 -19.09 -3.34 -11.07
N ARG A 120 -19.91 -3.31 -10.02
CA ARG A 120 -20.08 -2.18 -9.08
C ARG A 120 -19.44 -2.56 -7.75
N VAL A 121 -18.32 -1.91 -7.44
CA VAL A 121 -17.50 -2.23 -6.26
C VAL A 121 -17.47 -1.04 -5.32
N LEU A 122 -17.82 -1.26 -4.05
CA LEU A 122 -17.69 -0.26 -3.00
C LEU A 122 -16.60 -0.66 -2.02
N ILE A 123 -15.59 0.18 -1.87
CA ILE A 123 -14.59 0.09 -0.80
C ILE A 123 -15.05 0.98 0.35
N VAL A 124 -15.15 0.43 1.57
CA VAL A 124 -15.39 1.23 2.79
C VAL A 124 -14.09 1.32 3.57
N SER A 125 -13.61 2.54 3.81
CA SER A 125 -12.33 2.81 4.45
C SER A 125 -12.52 3.71 5.68
N GLU A 126 -12.01 3.28 6.84
CA GLU A 126 -11.98 4.14 8.03
C GLU A 126 -10.97 5.29 7.87
N ASP A 127 -9.94 5.11 7.04
CA ASP A 127 -8.96 6.13 6.75
C ASP A 127 -9.59 7.23 5.87
N PRO A 128 -9.23 8.52 6.07
CA PRO A 128 -9.71 9.61 5.23
C PRO A 128 -9.10 9.59 3.82
N ALA A 129 -7.97 8.89 3.65
CA ALA A 129 -7.26 8.78 2.38
C ALA A 129 -7.87 7.70 1.46
N LEU A 130 -7.76 7.92 0.14
CA LEU A 130 -7.99 6.90 -0.88
C LEU A 130 -6.94 5.78 -0.79
N PRO A 131 -7.16 4.59 -1.36
CA PRO A 131 -6.21 3.47 -1.29
C PRO A 131 -4.78 3.83 -1.73
N TYR A 132 -3.82 3.51 -0.86
CA TYR A 132 -2.39 3.82 -1.03
C TYR A 132 -1.49 2.66 -0.57
N MET A 133 -0.25 2.63 -1.08
CA MET A 133 0.77 1.65 -0.69
C MET A 133 1.55 2.12 0.53
N ARG A 134 1.83 1.22 1.46
CA ARG A 134 2.52 1.54 2.73
C ARG A 134 4.05 1.53 2.67
N PRO A 135 4.75 0.71 1.85
CA PRO A 135 6.22 0.63 1.89
C PRO A 135 6.99 1.96 1.80
N PRO A 136 6.57 2.96 0.99
CA PRO A 136 7.26 4.25 0.91
C PRO A 136 7.21 5.08 2.20
N LEU A 137 6.26 4.81 3.12
CA LEU A 137 6.07 5.59 4.36
C LEU A 137 7.30 5.52 5.29
N SER A 138 8.07 4.45 5.27
CA SER A 138 9.30 4.26 6.06
C SER A 138 10.58 4.35 5.23
N LYS A 139 10.46 4.60 3.91
CA LYS A 139 11.55 4.54 2.93
C LYS A 139 11.64 5.85 2.15
N GLU A 140 11.34 5.85 0.85
CA GLU A 140 11.65 6.93 -0.09
C GLU A 140 11.09 8.30 0.29
N LEU A 141 9.94 8.36 0.97
CA LEU A 141 9.36 9.62 1.44
C LEU A 141 10.30 10.39 2.40
N TRP A 142 11.15 9.68 3.15
CA TRP A 142 12.16 10.27 4.04
C TRP A 142 13.43 10.71 3.31
N PHE A 143 13.61 10.27 2.07
CA PHE A 143 14.80 10.55 1.27
C PHE A 143 14.63 11.77 0.35
N SER A 144 13.51 12.48 0.46
CA SER A 144 13.24 13.71 -0.29
C SER A 144 13.77 14.96 0.42
N ASP A 145 14.33 15.89 -0.37
CA ASP A 145 14.64 17.26 0.08
C ASP A 145 13.52 18.26 -0.27
N ASP A 146 12.49 17.83 -0.99
CA ASP A 146 11.31 18.65 -1.30
C ASP A 146 10.41 18.76 -0.05
N PRO A 147 10.21 19.96 0.52
CA PRO A 147 9.33 20.14 1.68
C PRO A 147 7.86 19.83 1.37
N ASN A 148 7.43 19.86 0.10
CA ASN A 148 6.05 19.58 -0.31
C ASN A 148 5.74 18.07 -0.37
N VAL A 149 6.73 17.20 -0.10
CA VAL A 149 6.55 15.74 -0.10
C VAL A 149 5.47 15.28 0.87
N THR A 150 5.31 15.98 2.01
CA THR A 150 4.29 15.66 3.03
C THR A 150 2.87 16.00 2.58
N GLU A 151 2.71 16.97 1.68
CA GLU A 151 1.43 17.36 1.13
C GLU A 151 1.06 16.50 -0.08
N THR A 152 1.98 16.40 -1.03
CA THR A 152 1.75 15.71 -2.31
C THR A 152 1.76 14.19 -2.18
N LEU A 153 2.56 13.65 -1.25
CA LEU A 153 2.84 12.22 -1.10
C LEU A 153 3.31 11.57 -2.42
N ARG A 154 4.08 12.35 -3.18
CA ARG A 154 4.77 11.91 -4.39
C ARG A 154 6.24 11.80 -4.05
N PHE A 155 6.81 10.62 -4.20
CA PHE A 155 8.18 10.32 -3.80
C PHE A 155 9.02 10.00 -5.02
N LYS A 156 10.32 10.30 -4.94
CA LYS A 156 11.29 9.84 -5.92
C LYS A 156 11.76 8.45 -5.50
N GLN A 157 11.63 7.50 -6.40
CA GLN A 157 12.22 6.18 -6.25
C GLN A 157 13.75 6.28 -6.26
N TRP A 158 14.46 5.20 -5.92
CA TRP A 158 15.92 5.21 -5.87
C TRP A 158 16.60 5.56 -7.21
N ASN A 159 15.92 5.31 -8.33
CA ASN A 159 16.34 5.71 -9.68
C ASN A 159 15.99 7.17 -10.05
N GLY A 160 15.42 7.96 -9.12
CA GLY A 160 15.02 9.35 -9.30
C GLY A 160 13.64 9.56 -9.94
N LYS A 161 12.97 8.52 -10.46
CA LYS A 161 11.63 8.65 -11.05
C LYS A 161 10.57 8.85 -9.98
N GLU A 162 9.66 9.77 -10.23
CA GLU A 162 8.58 10.08 -9.30
C GLU A 162 7.42 9.08 -9.38
N ARG A 163 6.88 8.70 -8.22
CA ARG A 163 5.71 7.82 -8.09
C ARG A 163 4.77 8.39 -7.02
N SER A 164 3.46 8.24 -7.22
CA SER A 164 2.48 8.55 -6.17
C SER A 164 2.38 7.39 -5.19
N ILE A 165 2.16 7.69 -3.91
CA ILE A 165 1.81 6.66 -2.93
C ILE A 165 0.44 6.02 -3.21
N TYR A 166 -0.48 6.76 -3.86
CA TYR A 166 -1.82 6.28 -4.20
C TYR A 166 -1.75 5.29 -5.36
N PHE A 167 -2.58 4.24 -5.32
CA PHE A 167 -2.54 3.20 -6.34
C PHE A 167 -3.04 3.67 -7.72
N GLN A 168 -3.95 4.64 -7.75
CA GLN A 168 -4.45 5.25 -8.99
C GLN A 168 -4.92 6.69 -8.75
N PRO A 169 -5.07 7.52 -9.81
CA PRO A 169 -5.59 8.87 -9.68
C PRO A 169 -7.01 8.91 -9.08
N PRO A 170 -7.36 9.93 -8.27
CA PRO A 170 -8.69 10.07 -7.69
C PRO A 170 -9.83 10.08 -8.71
N SER A 171 -9.59 10.61 -9.92
CA SER A 171 -10.57 10.69 -11.00
C SER A 171 -10.98 9.34 -11.59
N PHE A 172 -10.28 8.25 -11.25
CA PHE A 172 -10.61 6.89 -11.70
C PHE A 172 -11.68 6.23 -10.82
N TYR A 173 -12.00 6.84 -9.66
CA TYR A 173 -13.08 6.37 -8.79
C TYR A 173 -14.39 7.08 -9.15
N VAL A 174 -15.48 6.32 -9.10
CA VAL A 174 -16.84 6.84 -9.27
C VAL A 174 -17.31 7.43 -7.93
N PRO A 175 -18.06 8.56 -7.93
CA PRO A 175 -18.70 9.03 -6.70
C PRO A 175 -19.61 7.96 -6.09
N VAL A 176 -19.57 7.80 -4.76
CA VAL A 176 -20.32 6.74 -4.03
C VAL A 176 -21.82 6.75 -4.37
N ARG A 177 -22.44 7.93 -4.40
CA ARG A 177 -23.86 8.14 -4.75
C ARG A 177 -24.23 7.71 -6.17
N ASP A 178 -23.26 7.68 -7.08
CA ASP A 178 -23.48 7.39 -8.50
C ASP A 178 -23.19 5.92 -8.82
N LEU A 179 -22.51 5.19 -7.93
CA LEU A 179 -22.12 3.78 -8.10
C LEU A 179 -23.29 2.85 -8.51
N PRO A 180 -24.53 2.98 -7.98
CA PRO A 180 -25.65 2.12 -8.39
C PRO A 180 -26.14 2.37 -9.82
N PHE A 181 -25.90 3.57 -10.37
CA PHE A 181 -26.55 4.05 -11.59
C PHE A 181 -25.58 4.30 -12.74
N VAL A 182 -24.28 4.43 -12.46
CA VAL A 182 -23.28 4.71 -13.49
C VAL A 182 -23.29 3.61 -14.56
N GLU A 183 -23.24 4.02 -15.82
CA GLU A 183 -23.13 3.12 -16.95
C GLU A 183 -21.79 2.37 -16.87
N ASN A 184 -21.80 1.06 -17.15
CA ASN A 184 -20.63 0.17 -17.04
C ASN A 184 -20.04 -0.04 -15.63
N GLY A 185 -20.72 0.43 -14.58
CA GLY A 185 -20.27 0.25 -13.19
C GLY A 185 -18.99 1.02 -12.88
N GLY A 186 -18.25 0.57 -11.85
CA GLY A 186 -17.03 1.24 -11.41
C GLY A 186 -16.64 0.87 -9.99
N VAL A 187 -15.61 1.56 -9.49
CA VAL A 187 -15.15 1.44 -8.10
C VAL A 187 -15.40 2.76 -7.39
N ALA A 188 -16.10 2.74 -6.27
CA ALA A 188 -16.24 3.88 -5.38
C ALA A 188 -15.54 3.60 -4.05
N VAL A 189 -15.08 4.66 -3.38
CA VAL A 189 -14.46 4.58 -2.05
C VAL A 189 -15.20 5.50 -1.09
N LEU A 190 -15.73 4.92 -0.01
CA LEU A 190 -16.33 5.63 1.09
C LEU A 190 -15.29 5.79 2.20
N CYS A 191 -14.54 6.89 2.17
CA CYS A 191 -13.50 7.23 3.15
C CYS A 191 -14.08 7.75 4.48
N GLY A 192 -13.31 7.66 5.56
CA GLY A 192 -13.70 8.15 6.88
C GLY A 192 -14.90 7.44 7.50
N LYS A 193 -15.23 6.23 7.03
CA LYS A 193 -16.35 5.43 7.54
C LYS A 193 -15.87 4.06 7.97
N LYS A 194 -16.19 3.66 9.19
CA LYS A 194 -15.82 2.36 9.75
C LYS A 194 -17.02 1.42 9.71
N VAL A 195 -16.82 0.19 9.20
CA VAL A 195 -17.78 -0.90 9.42
C VAL A 195 -17.62 -1.37 10.86
N VAL A 196 -18.70 -1.37 11.63
CA VAL A 196 -18.68 -1.69 13.08
C VAL A 196 -19.49 -2.94 13.42
N HIS A 197 -20.32 -3.41 12.49
CA HIS A 197 -21.11 -4.62 12.66
C HIS A 197 -21.34 -5.29 11.30
N MET A 198 -21.37 -6.62 11.29
CA MET A 198 -21.66 -7.43 10.12
C MET A 198 -22.66 -8.53 10.50
N ASP A 199 -23.80 -8.52 9.84
CA ASP A 199 -24.79 -9.61 9.84
C ASP A 199 -24.54 -10.49 8.61
N VAL A 200 -23.96 -11.67 8.85
CA VAL A 200 -23.64 -12.65 7.81
C VAL A 200 -24.90 -13.30 7.24
N ARG A 201 -25.95 -13.50 8.04
CA ARG A 201 -27.18 -14.16 7.57
C ARG A 201 -28.01 -13.21 6.73
N GLY A 202 -28.08 -11.94 7.13
CA GLY A 202 -28.79 -10.89 6.40
C GLY A 202 -27.99 -10.30 5.23
N ASN A 203 -26.70 -10.65 5.08
CA ASN A 203 -25.77 -10.02 4.13
C ASN A 203 -25.73 -8.49 4.24
N ILE A 204 -25.66 -7.98 5.47
CA ILE A 204 -25.68 -6.54 5.78
C ILE A 204 -24.50 -6.16 6.64
N VAL A 205 -23.91 -5.00 6.37
CA VAL A 205 -22.99 -4.32 7.29
C VAL A 205 -23.61 -3.05 7.84
N LYS A 206 -23.21 -2.66 9.05
CA LYS A 206 -23.55 -1.38 9.66
C LYS A 206 -22.29 -0.53 9.84
N LEU A 207 -22.36 0.71 9.40
CA LEU A 207 -21.30 1.71 9.59
C LEU A 207 -21.39 2.37 10.96
N SER A 208 -20.33 3.05 11.37
CA SER A 208 -20.22 3.76 12.65
C SER A 208 -21.28 4.86 12.86
N ASP A 209 -21.85 5.40 11.78
CA ASP A 209 -22.93 6.39 11.82
C ASP A 209 -24.34 5.79 11.78
N GLY A 210 -24.43 4.45 11.78
CA GLY A 210 -25.70 3.72 11.73
C GLY A 210 -26.19 3.34 10.33
N THR A 211 -25.57 3.86 9.28
CA THR A 211 -25.89 3.50 7.88
C THR A 211 -25.75 2.00 7.67
N GLN A 212 -26.69 1.40 6.94
CA GLN A 212 -26.65 -0.02 6.59
C GLN A 212 -26.43 -0.21 5.09
N ILE A 213 -25.60 -1.19 4.74
CA ILE A 213 -25.29 -1.54 3.36
C ILE A 213 -25.44 -3.06 3.22
N SER A 214 -26.34 -3.50 2.36
CA SER A 214 -26.42 -4.91 1.97
C SER A 214 -25.44 -5.25 0.85
N TYR A 215 -25.01 -6.51 0.75
CA TYR A 215 -24.04 -6.95 -0.24
C TYR A 215 -24.36 -8.32 -0.84
N ASP A 216 -23.92 -8.59 -2.07
CA ASP A 216 -23.96 -9.96 -2.61
C ASP A 216 -22.72 -10.74 -2.18
N LYS A 217 -21.53 -10.13 -2.36
CA LYS A 217 -20.23 -10.70 -2.00
C LYS A 217 -19.38 -9.69 -1.24
N CYS A 218 -18.73 -10.15 -0.17
CA CYS A 218 -17.94 -9.30 0.72
C CYS A 218 -16.48 -9.77 0.80
N LEU A 219 -15.55 -8.81 0.82
CA LEU A 219 -14.15 -9.02 1.21
C LEU A 219 -13.85 -8.28 2.50
N ILE A 220 -13.28 -8.98 3.49
CA ILE A 220 -12.67 -8.38 4.67
C ILE A 220 -11.18 -8.18 4.38
N ALA A 221 -10.76 -6.93 4.31
CA ALA A 221 -9.38 -6.50 4.05
C ALA A 221 -8.95 -5.41 5.05
N THR A 222 -9.32 -5.62 6.32
CA THR A 222 -9.18 -4.67 7.44
C THR A 222 -7.74 -4.46 7.91
N GLY A 223 -6.80 -5.27 7.41
CA GLY A 223 -5.39 -5.19 7.76
C GLY A 223 -5.16 -5.49 9.25
N GLY A 224 -4.38 -4.63 9.90
CA GLY A 224 -4.12 -4.72 11.33
C GLY A 224 -3.73 -3.39 11.94
N SER A 225 -3.67 -3.37 13.27
CA SER A 225 -3.30 -2.24 14.12
C SER A 225 -1.94 -2.49 14.77
N PRO A 226 -1.05 -1.48 14.84
CA PRO A 226 0.24 -1.65 15.50
C PRO A 226 0.08 -2.06 16.96
N ARG A 227 0.92 -2.99 17.41
CA ARG A 227 1.02 -3.32 18.84
C ARG A 227 1.57 -2.13 19.61
N ASN A 228 1.00 -1.89 20.79
CA ASN A 228 1.61 -1.01 21.77
C ASN A 228 2.42 -1.85 22.79
N LEU A 229 3.31 -1.20 23.53
CA LEU A 229 4.04 -1.85 24.61
C LEU A 229 3.24 -1.73 25.90
N PRO A 230 3.06 -2.82 26.68
CA PRO A 230 2.35 -2.76 27.96
C PRO A 230 2.93 -1.73 28.93
N ALA A 231 4.25 -1.51 28.89
CA ALA A 231 4.94 -0.49 29.70
C ALA A 231 4.54 0.95 29.31
N ILE A 232 4.15 1.18 28.05
CA ILE A 232 3.66 2.47 27.57
C ILE A 232 2.15 2.60 27.75
N GLU A 233 1.37 1.54 27.49
CA GLU A 233 -0.08 1.52 27.73
C GLU A 233 -0.44 1.89 29.18
N ARG A 234 0.36 1.42 30.14
CA ARG A 234 0.21 1.74 31.56
C ARG A 234 0.71 3.14 31.94
N ALA A 235 1.38 3.83 31.03
CA ALA A 235 1.87 5.18 31.27
C ALA A 235 0.75 6.21 31.13
N GLY A 236 0.92 7.37 31.77
CA GLY A 236 -0.06 8.46 31.75
C GLY A 236 -0.26 9.07 30.35
N LYS A 237 -1.32 9.88 30.22
CA LYS A 237 -1.71 10.54 28.95
C LYS A 237 -0.56 11.35 28.31
N ASP A 238 0.30 11.95 29.13
CA ASP A 238 1.42 12.75 28.63
C ASP A 238 2.45 11.93 27.85
N VAL A 239 2.65 10.65 28.22
CA VAL A 239 3.51 9.72 27.45
C VAL A 239 2.81 9.34 26.14
N GLN A 240 1.50 9.08 26.18
CA GLN A 240 0.72 8.70 24.99
C GLN A 240 0.69 9.81 23.94
N GLN A 241 0.66 11.08 24.35
CA GLN A 241 0.74 12.23 23.43
C GLN A 241 2.09 12.35 22.71
N ARG A 242 3.13 11.72 23.24
CA ARG A 242 4.50 11.73 22.69
C ARG A 242 4.93 10.34 22.21
N LEU A 243 3.95 9.54 21.79
CA LEU A 243 4.12 8.22 21.18
C LEU A 243 3.56 8.23 19.76
N THR A 244 4.32 7.69 18.81
CA THR A 244 3.82 7.32 17.47
C THR A 244 3.82 5.81 17.30
N LEU A 245 2.67 5.26 16.93
CA LEU A 245 2.52 3.89 16.44
C LEU A 245 2.49 3.93 14.90
N PHE A 246 3.64 3.72 14.27
CA PHE A 246 3.84 4.09 12.86
C PHE A 246 3.13 3.15 11.87
N ARG A 247 2.13 3.63 11.11
CA ARG A 247 1.39 2.78 10.16
C ARG A 247 0.79 3.49 8.94
N LYS A 248 0.27 4.71 9.11
CA LYS A 248 -0.56 5.46 8.15
C LYS A 248 0.16 6.72 7.67
N ILE A 249 -0.43 7.40 6.68
CA ILE A 249 0.08 8.67 6.12
C ILE A 249 0.19 9.74 7.21
N GLU A 250 -0.77 9.76 8.14
CA GLU A 250 -0.82 10.70 9.27
C GLU A 250 0.37 10.50 10.22
N ASP A 251 0.81 9.26 10.43
CA ASP A 251 1.99 8.95 11.24
C ASP A 251 3.27 9.41 10.55
N PHE A 252 3.36 9.24 9.22
CA PHE A 252 4.46 9.82 8.44
C PHE A 252 4.49 11.34 8.59
N ARG A 253 3.37 12.04 8.35
CA ARG A 253 3.31 13.50 8.45
C ARG A 253 3.65 14.02 9.84
N SER A 254 3.10 13.41 10.88
CA SER A 254 3.35 13.81 12.26
C SER A 254 4.79 13.53 12.67
N LEU A 255 5.32 12.33 12.39
CA LEU A 255 6.70 11.99 12.73
C LEU A 255 7.71 12.81 11.91
N GLU A 256 7.42 13.10 10.65
CA GLU A 256 8.26 13.96 9.81
C GLU A 256 8.35 15.35 10.43
N LYS A 257 7.22 15.95 10.82
CA LYS A 257 7.18 17.22 11.55
C LYS A 257 7.98 17.16 12.86
N ILE A 258 7.73 16.15 13.69
CA ILE A 258 8.43 15.95 14.97
C ILE A 258 9.94 15.89 14.76
N SER A 259 10.41 15.18 13.73
CA SER A 259 11.85 15.09 13.39
C SER A 259 12.51 16.44 13.06
N ARG A 260 11.72 17.49 12.78
CA ARG A 260 12.21 18.85 12.56
C ARG A 260 12.21 19.70 13.82
N GLU A 261 11.37 19.38 14.80
CA GLU A 261 11.06 20.23 15.96
C GLU A 261 11.76 19.79 17.24
N VAL A 262 12.00 18.48 17.41
CA VAL A 262 12.57 17.93 18.65
C VAL A 262 14.08 17.66 18.55
N LYS A 263 14.72 17.37 19.69
CA LYS A 263 16.16 17.10 19.79
C LYS A 263 16.48 15.62 19.91
N SER A 264 15.55 14.79 20.36
CA SER A 264 15.77 13.34 20.49
C SER A 264 14.51 12.53 20.19
N ILE A 265 14.63 11.50 19.35
CA ILE A 265 13.59 10.51 19.07
C ILE A 265 14.12 9.11 19.40
N THR A 266 13.35 8.35 20.18
CA THR A 266 13.66 6.94 20.47
C THR A 266 12.71 6.01 19.74
N ILE A 267 13.26 5.09 18.95
CA ILE A 267 12.55 3.98 18.33
C ILE A 267 12.67 2.75 19.24
N ILE A 268 11.54 2.16 19.61
CA ILE A 268 11.48 0.91 20.34
C ILE A 268 11.07 -0.21 19.37
N GLY A 269 11.99 -1.13 19.13
CA GLY A 269 11.81 -2.25 18.20
C GLY A 269 12.96 -2.38 17.20
N GLY A 270 13.55 -3.58 17.16
CA GLY A 270 14.66 -3.93 16.27
C GLY A 270 14.25 -4.55 14.95
N GLY A 271 12.94 -4.69 14.67
CA GLY A 271 12.45 -5.29 13.42
C GLY A 271 12.75 -4.45 12.17
N PHE A 272 12.34 -4.94 10.99
CA PHE A 272 12.56 -4.25 9.71
C PHE A 272 12.02 -2.82 9.71
N LEU A 273 10.75 -2.62 10.07
CA LEU A 273 10.14 -1.27 10.12
C LEU A 273 10.90 -0.32 11.07
N GLY A 274 11.24 -0.78 12.27
CA GLY A 274 12.00 0.03 13.24
C GLY A 274 13.38 0.43 12.70
N SER A 275 14.04 -0.49 11.99
CA SER A 275 15.37 -0.26 11.41
C SER A 275 15.32 0.63 10.16
N GLU A 276 14.27 0.53 9.35
CA GLU A 276 14.00 1.46 8.24
C GLU A 276 13.83 2.89 8.76
N LEU A 277 12.98 3.07 9.77
CA LEU A 277 12.76 4.37 10.42
C LEU A 277 14.03 4.89 11.10
N ALA A 278 14.84 4.02 11.71
CA ALA A 278 16.11 4.40 12.30
C ALA A 278 17.08 4.96 11.25
N CYS A 279 17.19 4.31 10.09
CA CYS A 279 18.01 4.81 8.99
C CYS A 279 17.47 6.11 8.40
N ALA A 280 16.15 6.20 8.21
CA ALA A 280 15.48 7.39 7.69
C ALA A 280 15.69 8.62 8.60
N LEU A 281 15.45 8.47 9.90
CA LEU A 281 15.66 9.53 10.88
C LEU A 281 17.15 9.81 11.11
N GLY A 282 18.01 8.80 11.12
CA GLY A 282 19.46 8.95 11.23
C GLY A 282 20.05 9.80 10.09
N ARG A 283 19.56 9.61 8.86
CA ARG A 283 19.93 10.49 7.73
C ARG A 283 19.56 11.95 7.98
N ARG A 284 18.37 12.21 8.54
CA ARG A 284 17.91 13.57 8.90
C ARG A 284 18.72 14.14 10.06
N ALA A 285 19.10 13.31 11.03
CA ALA A 285 19.91 13.69 12.18
C ALA A 285 21.24 14.36 11.78
N ARG A 286 21.91 13.83 10.76
CA ARG A 286 23.18 14.37 10.26
C ARG A 286 23.10 15.83 9.80
N THR A 287 21.95 16.29 9.34
CA THR A 287 21.77 17.67 8.84
C THR A 287 21.08 18.60 9.84
N ARG A 288 20.51 18.07 10.93
CA ARG A 288 19.63 18.84 11.84
C ARG A 288 19.98 18.74 13.33
N GLY A 289 21.00 17.96 13.70
CA GLY A 289 21.39 17.78 15.10
C GLY A 289 20.32 17.10 15.96
N LEU A 290 19.53 16.21 15.33
CA LEU A 290 18.58 15.32 16.01
C LEU A 290 19.34 14.10 16.53
N GLU A 291 19.13 13.70 17.78
CA GLU A 291 19.57 12.42 18.30
C GLU A 291 18.52 11.35 17.96
N VAL A 292 18.98 10.22 17.39
CA VAL A 292 18.11 9.07 17.12
C VAL A 292 18.64 7.89 17.93
N ILE A 293 17.78 7.32 18.76
CA ILE A 293 18.08 6.14 19.56
C ILE A 293 17.21 5.01 19.04
N GLN A 294 17.78 3.83 18.83
CA GLN A 294 17.00 2.61 18.57
C GLN A 294 17.31 1.60 19.68
N LEU A 295 16.29 1.12 20.37
CA LEU A 295 16.46 0.14 21.45
C LEU A 295 15.52 -1.05 21.29
N PHE A 296 16.00 -2.23 21.67
CA PHE A 296 15.28 -3.48 21.56
C PHE A 296 15.93 -4.58 22.42
N PRO A 297 15.18 -5.63 22.80
CA PRO A 297 15.68 -6.67 23.69
C PRO A 297 16.65 -7.66 23.01
N GLU A 298 16.60 -7.80 21.69
CA GLU A 298 17.48 -8.70 20.94
C GLU A 298 18.96 -8.23 20.93
N ASN A 299 19.88 -9.14 20.58
CA ASN A 299 21.32 -8.86 20.48
C ASN A 299 21.68 -7.88 19.35
N GLY A 300 20.85 -7.80 18.31
CA GLY A 300 21.04 -6.96 17.14
C GLY A 300 19.75 -6.76 16.35
N ASN A 301 19.81 -5.85 15.37
CA ASN A 301 18.71 -5.55 14.47
C ASN A 301 18.21 -6.81 13.75
N MET A 302 16.89 -6.96 13.67
CA MET A 302 16.17 -8.11 13.13
C MET A 302 16.58 -9.47 13.72
N GLY A 303 17.09 -9.52 14.95
CA GLY A 303 17.62 -10.74 15.58
C GLY A 303 16.64 -11.90 15.80
N LYS A 304 15.33 -11.71 15.58
CA LYS A 304 14.34 -12.81 15.53
C LYS A 304 14.23 -13.49 14.16
N VAL A 305 14.78 -12.86 13.13
CA VAL A 305 14.78 -13.35 11.75
C VAL A 305 16.19 -13.69 11.35
N LEU A 306 17.11 -12.73 11.43
CA LEU A 306 18.47 -12.87 10.94
C LEU A 306 19.36 -13.61 11.96
N PRO A 307 20.22 -14.53 11.51
CA PRO A 307 21.32 -15.07 12.31
C PRO A 307 22.27 -13.98 12.80
N GLU A 308 23.03 -14.30 13.85
CA GLU A 308 23.86 -13.37 14.59
C GLU A 308 24.80 -12.53 13.71
N TYR A 309 25.51 -13.15 12.76
CA TYR A 309 26.43 -12.45 11.87
C TYR A 309 25.76 -11.28 11.13
N LEU A 310 24.65 -11.56 10.43
CA LEU A 310 23.98 -10.54 9.62
C LEU A 310 23.20 -9.56 10.50
N SER A 311 22.64 -10.01 11.62
CA SER A 311 22.01 -9.14 12.61
C SER A 311 22.98 -8.10 13.18
N ASN A 312 24.21 -8.52 13.53
CA ASN A 312 25.28 -7.65 13.98
C ASN A 312 25.75 -6.70 12.87
N TRP A 313 25.93 -7.21 11.65
CA TRP A 313 26.27 -6.38 10.50
C TRP A 313 25.23 -5.28 10.27
N THR A 314 23.94 -5.60 10.33
CA THR A 314 22.86 -4.61 10.18
C THR A 314 22.88 -3.60 11.32
N THR A 315 23.16 -4.04 12.55
CA THR A 315 23.31 -3.15 13.70
C THR A 315 24.41 -2.11 13.46
N GLU A 316 25.56 -2.55 12.96
CA GLU A 316 26.66 -1.66 12.60
C GLU A 316 26.31 -0.73 11.43
N LYS A 317 25.56 -1.21 10.42
CA LYS A 317 25.02 -0.36 9.36
C LYS A 317 24.17 0.76 9.96
N VAL A 318 23.23 0.44 10.84
CA VAL A 318 22.34 1.44 11.47
C VAL A 318 23.14 2.42 12.33
N ARG A 319 24.15 1.95 13.08
CA ARG A 319 25.09 2.83 13.81
C ARG A 319 25.84 3.77 12.89
N ARG A 320 26.29 3.31 11.71
CA ARG A 320 26.94 4.17 10.70
C ARG A 320 26.00 5.26 10.17
N GLU A 321 24.68 5.10 10.28
CA GLU A 321 23.72 6.18 10.00
C GLU A 321 23.72 7.32 11.04
N GLY A 322 24.46 7.17 12.15
CA GLY A 322 24.49 8.10 13.27
C GLY A 322 23.47 7.79 14.35
N VAL A 323 22.86 6.61 14.31
CA VAL A 323 21.87 6.15 15.29
C VAL A 323 22.57 5.52 16.49
N ASN A 324 22.17 5.91 17.70
CA ASN A 324 22.58 5.23 18.92
C ASN A 324 21.76 3.93 19.09
N VAL A 325 22.34 2.79 18.72
CA VAL A 325 21.66 1.49 18.82
C VAL A 325 21.99 0.80 20.14
N MET A 326 20.96 0.57 20.95
CA MET A 326 20.99 -0.06 22.27
C MET A 326 20.35 -1.46 22.22
N PRO A 327 21.11 -2.51 21.85
CA PRO A 327 20.64 -3.88 21.98
C PRO A 327 20.53 -4.29 23.45
N ASN A 328 19.92 -5.45 23.70
CA ASN A 328 19.71 -6.01 25.06
C ASN A 328 18.93 -5.06 25.99
N ALA A 329 18.09 -4.20 25.42
CA ALA A 329 17.36 -3.15 26.14
C ALA A 329 15.90 -3.57 26.36
N VAL A 330 15.61 -4.08 27.56
CA VAL A 330 14.24 -4.40 27.98
C VAL A 330 13.62 -3.21 28.69
N VAL A 331 12.57 -2.61 28.09
CA VAL A 331 11.83 -1.49 28.67
C VAL A 331 11.04 -1.93 29.89
N LYS A 332 11.30 -1.31 31.04
CA LYS A 332 10.59 -1.57 32.31
C LYS A 332 9.42 -0.61 32.51
N SER A 333 9.63 0.68 32.26
CA SER A 333 8.61 1.72 32.41
C SER A 333 8.97 2.96 31.61
N VAL A 334 7.96 3.73 31.20
CA VAL A 334 8.11 5.05 30.59
C VAL A 334 7.35 6.07 31.43
N SER A 335 7.98 7.20 31.73
CA SER A 335 7.37 8.32 32.47
C SER A 335 7.82 9.66 31.90
N VAL A 336 7.16 10.73 32.29
CA VAL A 336 7.64 12.10 32.03
C VAL A 336 8.55 12.52 33.18
N SER A 337 9.68 13.16 32.87
CA SER A 337 10.61 13.76 33.83
C SER A 337 10.98 15.16 33.34
N GLY A 338 10.52 16.20 34.03
CA GLY A 338 10.61 17.57 33.52
C GLY A 338 9.83 17.73 32.22
N ASN A 339 10.49 18.20 31.15
CA ASN A 339 9.88 18.33 29.82
C ASN A 339 10.25 17.18 28.86
N ARG A 340 10.86 16.08 29.34
CA ARG A 340 11.30 14.95 28.51
C ARG A 340 10.67 13.64 28.95
N LEU A 341 10.65 12.67 28.06
CA LEU A 341 10.32 11.29 28.37
C LEU A 341 11.55 10.61 28.99
N MET A 342 11.29 9.75 29.96
CA MET A 342 12.29 8.95 30.66
C MET A 342 11.93 7.47 30.51
N ILE A 343 12.73 6.74 29.75
CA ILE A 343 12.61 5.29 29.57
C ILE A 343 13.57 4.61 30.56
N LYS A 344 13.03 3.81 31.48
CA LYS A 344 13.84 3.00 32.40
C LYS A 344 13.97 1.59 31.85
N LEU A 345 15.20 1.11 31.74
CA LEU A 345 15.51 -0.25 31.28
C LEU A 345 15.69 -1.21 32.47
N LYS A 346 15.50 -2.51 32.23
CA LYS A 346 15.63 -3.55 33.26
C LYS A 346 17.04 -3.63 33.86
N ASP A 347 18.07 -3.34 33.06
CA ASP A 347 19.48 -3.35 33.45
C ASP A 347 19.93 -2.08 34.22
N GLY A 348 19.00 -1.16 34.51
CA GLY A 348 19.27 0.06 35.27
C GLY A 348 19.63 1.27 34.42
N ARG A 349 19.91 1.10 33.12
CA ARG A 349 20.11 2.22 32.19
C ARG A 349 18.84 3.07 32.08
N LYS A 350 19.02 4.36 31.82
CA LYS A 350 17.95 5.34 31.63
C LYS A 350 18.19 6.06 30.30
N VAL A 351 17.11 6.26 29.54
CA VAL A 351 17.15 6.97 28.26
C VAL A 351 16.20 8.15 28.32
N GLU A 352 16.73 9.35 28.11
CA GLU A 352 15.93 10.56 28.00
C GLU A 352 15.69 10.90 26.54
N THR A 353 14.45 11.18 26.17
CA THR A 353 14.08 11.49 24.78
C THR A 353 12.87 12.41 24.73
N ASP A 354 12.60 13.02 23.57
CA ASP A 354 11.49 13.96 23.45
C ASP A 354 10.24 13.26 22.90
N HIS A 355 10.42 12.25 22.05
CA HIS A 355 9.34 11.49 21.41
C HIS A 355 9.72 10.01 21.25
N ILE A 356 8.72 9.12 21.31
CA ILE A 356 8.89 7.67 21.12
C ILE A 356 8.17 7.21 19.86
N VAL A 357 8.81 6.33 19.09
CA VAL A 357 8.17 5.54 18.03
C VAL A 357 8.20 4.07 18.44
N ALA A 358 7.06 3.39 18.51
CA ALA A 358 7.03 1.95 18.75
C ALA A 358 6.77 1.18 17.45
N ALA A 359 7.65 0.24 17.13
CA ALA A 359 7.60 -0.61 15.94
C ALA A 359 7.79 -2.08 16.35
N VAL A 360 6.82 -2.60 17.12
CA VAL A 360 6.90 -3.90 17.82
C VAL A 360 5.93 -4.95 17.27
N GLY A 361 5.54 -4.79 16.00
CA GLY A 361 4.62 -5.69 15.28
C GLY A 361 3.19 -5.19 15.20
N LEU A 362 2.31 -6.04 14.69
CA LEU A 362 0.91 -5.75 14.37
C LEU A 362 -0.01 -6.81 14.98
N GLU A 363 -1.22 -6.41 15.33
CA GLU A 363 -2.36 -7.30 15.56
C GLU A 363 -3.34 -7.19 14.39
N PRO A 364 -3.88 -8.29 13.85
CA PRO A 364 -4.91 -8.23 12.81
C PRO A 364 -6.21 -7.62 13.34
N ASN A 365 -6.86 -6.79 12.51
CA ASN A 365 -8.12 -6.11 12.88
C ASN A 365 -9.30 -7.07 12.69
N VAL A 366 -9.63 -7.80 13.76
CA VAL A 366 -10.63 -8.87 13.77
C VAL A 366 -11.92 -8.51 14.51
N GLU A 367 -12.17 -7.23 14.80
CA GLU A 367 -13.30 -6.79 15.63
C GLU A 367 -14.66 -7.21 15.05
N LEU A 368 -14.76 -7.29 13.71
CA LEU A 368 -15.97 -7.75 13.01
C LEU A 368 -16.31 -9.23 13.25
N ALA A 369 -15.33 -10.05 13.63
CA ALA A 369 -15.53 -11.48 13.86
C ALA A 369 -16.62 -11.72 14.90
N LYS A 370 -16.67 -10.89 15.96
CA LYS A 370 -17.64 -11.02 17.05
C LYS A 370 -19.08 -10.88 16.57
N SER A 371 -19.40 -9.85 15.79
CA SER A 371 -20.75 -9.67 15.24
C SER A 371 -21.07 -10.68 14.15
N ALA A 372 -20.08 -11.02 13.33
CA ALA A 372 -20.24 -11.87 12.17
C ALA A 372 -20.26 -13.38 12.51
N GLY A 373 -19.88 -13.76 13.74
CA GLY A 373 -19.68 -15.16 14.13
C GLY A 373 -18.59 -15.85 13.31
N LEU A 374 -17.56 -15.12 12.88
CA LEU A 374 -16.44 -15.67 12.11
C LEU A 374 -15.34 -16.17 13.04
N GLU A 375 -14.66 -17.23 12.61
CA GLU A 375 -13.57 -17.83 13.38
C GLU A 375 -12.27 -17.01 13.25
N VAL A 376 -11.61 -16.79 14.39
CA VAL A 376 -10.31 -16.14 14.48
C VAL A 376 -9.32 -17.15 15.05
N ASP A 377 -8.15 -17.23 14.45
CA ASP A 377 -7.09 -18.14 14.89
C ASP A 377 -6.45 -17.60 16.19
N SER A 378 -6.39 -18.40 17.25
CA SER A 378 -5.87 -17.98 18.55
C SER A 378 -4.35 -17.88 18.61
N ASP A 379 -3.66 -18.64 17.75
CA ASP A 379 -2.21 -18.83 17.86
C ASP A 379 -1.48 -17.80 16.99
N PHE A 380 -1.97 -17.59 15.76
CA PHE A 380 -1.37 -16.65 14.80
C PHE A 380 -2.15 -15.32 14.66
N GLY A 381 -3.38 -15.27 15.18
CA GLY A 381 -4.31 -14.16 14.96
C GLY A 381 -4.89 -14.15 13.55
N GLY A 382 -5.99 -13.41 13.36
CA GLY A 382 -6.60 -13.19 12.04
C GLY A 382 -7.74 -14.14 11.74
N PHE A 383 -8.55 -13.81 10.74
CA PHE A 383 -9.70 -14.62 10.34
C PHE A 383 -9.22 -15.92 9.68
N ARG A 384 -9.71 -17.06 10.14
CA ARG A 384 -9.43 -18.34 9.47
C ARG A 384 -10.19 -18.41 8.15
N VAL A 385 -9.50 -18.79 7.10
CA VAL A 385 -10.07 -18.98 5.77
C VAL A 385 -9.76 -20.34 5.19
N ASN A 386 -10.58 -20.83 4.26
CA ASN A 386 -10.26 -22.04 3.50
C ASN A 386 -9.19 -21.77 2.42
N ALA A 387 -8.89 -22.78 1.58
CA ALA A 387 -7.91 -22.67 0.50
C ALA A 387 -8.26 -21.57 -0.52
N GLU A 388 -9.54 -21.25 -0.71
CA GLU A 388 -10.01 -20.20 -1.64
C GLU A 388 -10.13 -18.82 -1.00
N LEU A 389 -9.59 -18.66 0.22
CA LEU A 389 -9.66 -17.46 1.05
C LEU A 389 -11.06 -17.12 1.58
N GLN A 390 -12.00 -18.08 1.58
CA GLN A 390 -13.35 -17.88 2.12
C GLN A 390 -13.40 -18.07 3.64
N ALA A 391 -14.05 -17.14 4.32
CA ALA A 391 -14.54 -17.32 5.70
C ALA A 391 -16.00 -17.82 5.72
N ARG A 392 -16.78 -17.50 4.69
CA ARG A 392 -18.14 -18.01 4.39
C ARG A 392 -18.34 -18.09 2.88
N SER A 393 -19.46 -18.68 2.44
CA SER A 393 -19.77 -18.89 1.02
C SER A 393 -19.70 -17.62 0.16
N ASN A 394 -20.01 -16.45 0.72
CA ASN A 394 -19.92 -15.14 0.07
C ASN A 394 -19.02 -14.13 0.79
N ILE A 395 -18.17 -14.58 1.72
CA ILE A 395 -17.25 -13.71 2.47
C ILE A 395 -15.83 -14.24 2.35
N TRP A 396 -14.93 -13.41 1.82
CA TRP A 396 -13.49 -13.67 1.70
C TRP A 396 -12.69 -12.81 2.66
N VAL A 397 -11.44 -13.20 2.95
CA VAL A 397 -10.48 -12.38 3.71
C VAL A 397 -9.12 -12.38 3.01
N ALA A 398 -8.48 -11.22 2.92
CA ALA A 398 -7.18 -11.07 2.26
C ALA A 398 -6.24 -10.08 2.99
N GLY A 399 -4.95 -10.15 2.68
CA GLY A 399 -3.91 -9.34 3.30
C GLY A 399 -3.68 -9.66 4.78
N ASP A 400 -3.17 -8.68 5.55
CA ASP A 400 -2.71 -8.88 6.94
C ASP A 400 -3.77 -9.46 7.89
N ALA A 401 -5.07 -9.35 7.56
CA ALA A 401 -6.17 -9.85 8.39
C ALA A 401 -6.44 -11.35 8.21
N ALA A 402 -5.93 -11.98 7.16
CA ALA A 402 -6.19 -13.38 6.83
C ALA A 402 -5.19 -14.33 7.51
N CYS A 403 -5.71 -15.28 8.28
CA CYS A 403 -4.98 -16.49 8.67
C CYS A 403 -5.29 -17.58 7.64
N PHE A 404 -4.47 -17.66 6.60
CA PHE A 404 -4.63 -18.62 5.51
C PHE A 404 -3.91 -19.93 5.81
N TYR A 405 -4.11 -20.94 4.95
CA TYR A 405 -3.37 -22.20 5.00
C TYR A 405 -2.26 -22.16 3.96
N ASP A 406 -1.05 -21.84 4.40
CA ASP A 406 0.17 -21.89 3.60
C ASP A 406 0.42 -23.34 3.15
N ILE A 407 0.68 -23.51 1.84
CA ILE A 407 0.84 -24.83 1.23
C ILE A 407 1.98 -25.67 1.83
N LYS A 408 3.01 -25.02 2.40
CA LYS A 408 4.14 -25.69 3.05
C LYS A 408 4.08 -25.63 4.58
N LEU A 409 3.52 -24.55 5.13
CA LEU A 409 3.67 -24.23 6.56
C LEU A 409 2.37 -24.38 7.37
N GLY A 410 1.24 -24.70 6.73
CA GLY A 410 -0.05 -24.82 7.40
C GLY A 410 -0.64 -23.46 7.77
N ARG A 411 -1.33 -23.34 8.91
CA ARG A 411 -1.96 -22.07 9.31
C ARG A 411 -0.90 -20.99 9.52
N ARG A 412 -1.08 -19.85 8.85
CA ARG A 412 -0.15 -18.73 8.90
C ARG A 412 -0.83 -17.40 8.63
N ARG A 413 -0.26 -16.34 9.19
CA ARG A 413 -0.51 -14.94 8.84
C ARG A 413 0.81 -14.26 8.47
N VAL A 414 0.80 -13.37 7.50
CA VAL A 414 1.98 -12.59 7.09
C VAL A 414 1.63 -11.12 6.85
N GLU A 415 2.63 -10.24 7.02
CA GLU A 415 2.51 -8.77 6.89
C GLU A 415 3.25 -8.29 5.64
N HIS A 416 3.00 -8.95 4.51
CA HIS A 416 3.72 -8.73 3.25
C HIS A 416 2.86 -7.94 2.26
N HIS A 417 3.46 -6.94 1.60
CA HIS A 417 2.81 -6.25 0.49
C HIS A 417 2.44 -7.23 -0.64
N ASP A 418 3.35 -8.14 -0.97
CA ASP A 418 3.15 -9.21 -1.96
C ASP A 418 1.91 -10.07 -1.63
N HIS A 419 1.81 -10.59 -0.40
CA HIS A 419 0.63 -11.33 0.05
C HIS A 419 -0.64 -10.51 -0.13
N ALA A 420 -0.66 -9.24 0.29
CA ALA A 420 -1.84 -8.40 0.16
C ALA A 420 -2.27 -8.21 -1.30
N VAL A 421 -1.31 -8.03 -2.22
CA VAL A 421 -1.61 -7.93 -3.66
C VAL A 421 -2.17 -9.26 -4.19
N VAL A 422 -1.47 -10.37 -3.97
CA VAL A 422 -1.84 -11.67 -4.56
C VAL A 422 -3.10 -12.26 -3.95
N SER A 423 -3.23 -12.24 -2.62
CA SER A 423 -4.46 -12.71 -1.93
C SER A 423 -5.66 -11.81 -2.24
N GLY A 424 -5.47 -10.50 -2.33
CA GLY A 424 -6.53 -9.57 -2.72
C GLY A 424 -7.00 -9.82 -4.15
N ARG A 425 -6.06 -9.98 -5.08
CA ARG A 425 -6.38 -10.34 -6.47
C ARG A 425 -7.13 -11.67 -6.54
N LEU A 426 -6.62 -12.72 -5.89
CA LEU A 426 -7.26 -14.04 -5.88
C LEU A 426 -8.67 -14.00 -5.27
N ALA A 427 -8.86 -13.28 -4.16
CA ALA A 427 -10.18 -13.09 -3.59
C ALA A 427 -11.13 -12.43 -4.59
N GLY A 428 -10.69 -11.40 -5.33
CA GLY A 428 -11.47 -10.80 -6.40
C GLY A 428 -11.78 -11.75 -7.57
N GLU A 429 -10.86 -12.65 -7.92
CA GLU A 429 -11.09 -13.70 -8.91
C GLU A 429 -12.15 -14.71 -8.42
N ASN A 430 -12.05 -15.14 -7.17
CA ASN A 430 -12.99 -16.09 -6.57
C ASN A 430 -14.37 -15.47 -6.34
N MET A 431 -14.43 -14.18 -5.97
CA MET A 431 -15.66 -13.39 -5.94
C MET A 431 -16.30 -13.29 -7.33
N THR A 432 -15.55 -13.47 -8.41
CA THR A 432 -16.06 -13.54 -9.80
C THR A 432 -16.02 -14.97 -10.37
N GLY A 433 -16.13 -15.97 -9.49
CA GLY A 433 -16.39 -17.37 -9.86
C GLY A 433 -15.17 -18.19 -10.27
N ALA A 434 -13.94 -17.76 -9.97
CA ALA A 434 -12.74 -18.52 -10.37
C ALA A 434 -12.50 -19.81 -9.57
N ALA A 435 -12.93 -19.87 -8.30
CA ALA A 435 -12.75 -21.03 -7.41
C ALA A 435 -11.30 -21.59 -7.40
N LYS A 436 -10.32 -20.70 -7.25
CA LYS A 436 -8.89 -21.04 -7.26
C LYS A 436 -8.31 -21.04 -5.84
N PRO A 437 -7.43 -21.99 -5.49
CA PRO A 437 -6.77 -22.02 -4.19
C PRO A 437 -5.62 -21.00 -4.11
N TYR A 438 -5.30 -20.57 -2.88
CA TYR A 438 -4.15 -19.72 -2.58
C TYR A 438 -2.90 -20.57 -2.34
N TRP A 439 -2.12 -20.81 -3.40
CA TRP A 439 -0.86 -21.56 -3.35
C TRP A 439 0.39 -20.69 -3.49
N HIS A 440 0.21 -19.37 -3.49
CA HIS A 440 1.31 -18.43 -3.63
C HIS A 440 2.23 -18.43 -2.40
N GLN A 441 3.54 -18.55 -2.64
CA GLN A 441 4.56 -18.38 -1.61
C GLN A 441 4.96 -16.91 -1.52
N SER A 442 4.43 -16.23 -0.51
CA SER A 442 4.60 -14.79 -0.40
C SER A 442 6.03 -14.38 -0.01
N MET A 443 6.56 -13.38 -0.71
CA MET A 443 7.84 -12.75 -0.39
C MET A 443 7.69 -11.47 0.45
N PHE A 444 8.76 -11.10 1.15
CA PHE A 444 8.94 -9.85 1.87
C PHE A 444 10.19 -9.12 1.35
N TRP A 445 10.22 -7.79 1.46
CA TRP A 445 11.45 -7.02 1.26
C TRP A 445 11.55 -5.84 2.23
N SER A 446 12.79 -5.39 2.46
CA SER A 446 13.10 -4.20 3.25
C SER A 446 14.35 -3.51 2.70
N ASP A 447 14.26 -2.20 2.50
CA ASP A 447 15.37 -1.36 2.04
C ASP A 447 15.79 -0.42 3.18
N LEU A 448 17.02 -0.55 3.68
CA LEU A 448 17.59 0.39 4.66
C LEU A 448 18.23 1.59 3.92
N GLY A 449 17.42 2.24 3.07
CA GLY A 449 17.88 3.23 2.10
C GLY A 449 18.39 2.59 0.79
N PRO A 450 19.06 3.38 -0.08
CA PRO A 450 19.35 2.97 -1.45
C PRO A 450 20.43 1.89 -1.60
N ASN A 451 21.19 1.59 -0.55
CA ASN A 451 22.42 0.78 -0.64
C ASN A 451 22.32 -0.61 0.00
N VAL A 452 21.28 -0.88 0.79
CA VAL A 452 21.15 -2.13 1.55
C VAL A 452 19.71 -2.63 1.47
N GLY A 453 19.52 -3.81 0.88
CA GLY A 453 18.23 -4.46 0.74
C GLY A 453 18.24 -5.88 1.29
N TYR A 454 17.07 -6.30 1.77
CA TYR A 454 16.78 -7.67 2.18
C TYR A 454 15.54 -8.15 1.46
N GLU A 455 15.52 -9.42 1.06
CA GLU A 455 14.31 -10.15 0.68
C GLU A 455 14.18 -11.41 1.52
N ALA A 456 12.96 -11.86 1.78
CA ALA A 456 12.70 -13.06 2.56
C ALA A 456 11.50 -13.85 2.05
N ILE A 457 11.55 -15.17 2.19
CA ILE A 457 10.47 -16.09 1.81
C ILE A 457 10.47 -17.33 2.71
N GLY A 458 9.30 -17.93 2.91
CA GLY A 458 9.14 -19.15 3.71
C GLY A 458 9.16 -18.87 5.23
N LEU A 459 9.67 -19.82 6.00
CA LEU A 459 9.82 -19.75 7.45
C LEU A 459 11.22 -19.25 7.81
N VAL A 460 11.31 -17.98 8.18
CA VAL A 460 12.57 -17.29 8.51
C VAL A 460 12.59 -16.91 9.99
N ASP A 461 13.16 -17.79 10.81
CA ASP A 461 13.23 -17.67 12.26
C ASP A 461 14.66 -17.99 12.69
N SER A 462 15.32 -17.07 13.41
CA SER A 462 16.72 -17.19 13.79
C SER A 462 17.00 -18.32 14.80
N SER A 463 15.97 -18.90 15.40
CA SER A 463 16.11 -20.09 16.25
C SER A 463 16.29 -21.39 15.46
N LEU A 464 15.99 -21.40 14.15
CA LEU A 464 16.22 -22.56 13.29
C LEU A 464 17.70 -22.72 12.97
N PRO A 465 18.16 -23.95 12.65
CA PRO A 465 19.45 -24.15 12.01
C PRO A 465 19.52 -23.37 10.70
N THR A 466 20.59 -22.60 10.53
CA THR A 466 20.82 -21.81 9.31
C THR A 466 22.19 -22.05 8.71
N VAL A 467 22.27 -22.00 7.38
CA VAL A 467 23.52 -21.92 6.64
C VAL A 467 23.53 -20.61 5.85
N GLY A 468 24.50 -19.74 6.16
CA GLY A 468 24.72 -18.48 5.47
C GLY A 468 25.92 -18.57 4.55
N VAL A 469 25.77 -18.16 3.29
CA VAL A 469 26.85 -18.09 2.30
C VAL A 469 26.96 -16.65 1.81
N PHE A 470 28.14 -16.06 1.99
CA PHE A 470 28.36 -14.62 1.81
C PHE A 470 29.47 -14.34 0.80
N ALA A 471 29.38 -13.18 0.15
CA ALA A 471 30.36 -12.68 -0.80
C ALA A 471 30.49 -11.16 -0.74
N LYS A 472 31.54 -10.64 -1.38
CA LYS A 472 31.68 -9.20 -1.60
C LYS A 472 30.56 -8.73 -2.53
N ALA A 473 29.99 -7.57 -2.23
CA ALA A 473 29.01 -6.96 -3.11
C ALA A 473 29.71 -6.30 -4.31
N THR A 474 29.07 -6.37 -5.46
CA THR A 474 29.40 -5.56 -6.64
C THR A 474 28.62 -4.24 -6.61
N ALA A 475 28.94 -3.31 -7.52
CA ALA A 475 28.18 -2.06 -7.64
C ALA A 475 26.70 -2.25 -8.01
N LYS A 476 26.32 -3.43 -8.53
CA LYS A 476 24.94 -3.76 -8.93
C LYS A 476 24.11 -4.31 -7.77
N ASP A 477 24.75 -4.74 -6.70
CA ASP A 477 24.13 -5.46 -5.59
C ASP A 477 23.54 -4.47 -4.56
N THR A 478 22.69 -3.57 -5.03
CA THR A 478 22.03 -2.55 -4.18
C THR A 478 20.56 -2.33 -4.57
N PRO A 479 19.71 -1.91 -3.62
CA PRO A 479 18.33 -1.49 -3.91
C PRO A 479 18.23 -0.46 -5.04
N LYS A 480 19.17 0.50 -5.10
CA LYS A 480 19.19 1.53 -6.13
C LYS A 480 19.38 0.93 -7.52
N SER A 481 20.41 0.10 -7.71
CA SER A 481 20.70 -0.54 -8.99
C SER A 481 19.57 -1.46 -9.44
N ALA A 482 18.98 -2.22 -8.51
CA ALA A 482 17.80 -3.05 -8.80
C ALA A 482 16.59 -2.21 -9.24
N THR A 483 16.39 -1.01 -8.68
CA THR A 483 15.31 -0.08 -9.09
C THR A 483 15.63 0.64 -10.40
N GLU A 484 16.89 0.89 -10.71
CA GLU A 484 17.32 1.43 -12.02
C GLU A 484 17.04 0.41 -13.13
N GLN A 485 17.34 -0.87 -12.90
CA GLN A 485 17.13 -1.95 -13.85
C GLN A 485 15.64 -2.26 -14.07
N SER A 486 14.85 -2.39 -13.00
CA SER A 486 13.43 -2.78 -13.09
C SER A 486 12.47 -1.60 -13.34
N GLY A 487 12.90 -0.37 -13.04
CA GLY A 487 12.05 0.81 -13.08
C GLY A 487 11.12 0.98 -11.87
N THR A 488 11.16 0.07 -10.87
CA THR A 488 10.29 0.11 -9.68
C THR A 488 11.06 -0.14 -8.37
N GLY A 489 10.67 0.54 -7.29
CA GLY A 489 11.13 0.28 -5.91
C GLY A 489 10.30 -0.76 -5.15
N ILE A 490 9.17 -1.19 -5.73
CA ILE A 490 8.30 -2.21 -5.14
C ILE A 490 8.82 -3.58 -5.58
N ARG A 491 9.64 -4.24 -4.75
CA ARG A 491 10.38 -5.46 -5.12
C ARG A 491 9.50 -6.62 -5.56
N SER A 492 8.31 -6.76 -4.97
CA SER A 492 7.35 -7.79 -5.39
C SER A 492 6.89 -7.63 -6.85
N GLU A 493 6.96 -6.42 -7.42
CA GLU A 493 6.69 -6.21 -8.86
C GLU A 493 7.88 -6.67 -9.73
N SER A 494 9.13 -6.38 -9.31
CA SER A 494 10.33 -6.71 -10.08
C SER A 494 10.73 -8.18 -10.02
N GLU A 495 10.58 -8.83 -8.86
CA GLU A 495 10.88 -10.26 -8.67
C GLU A 495 9.93 -11.20 -9.41
N THR A 496 8.80 -10.67 -9.90
CA THR A 496 7.65 -11.43 -10.40
C THR A 496 6.99 -12.31 -9.32
N GLU A 497 5.80 -12.82 -9.63
CA GLU A 497 5.08 -13.75 -8.76
C GLU A 497 5.37 -15.22 -9.11
N ALA A 498 6.17 -15.47 -10.16
CA ALA A 498 6.46 -16.80 -10.67
C ALA A 498 7.54 -17.53 -9.87
N GLU A 499 7.58 -18.84 -10.04
CA GLU A 499 8.71 -19.71 -9.67
C GLU A 499 9.60 -19.98 -10.89
N ALA A 500 10.87 -20.29 -10.67
CA ALA A 500 11.74 -20.76 -11.75
C ALA A 500 11.28 -22.14 -12.24
N SER A 501 11.27 -22.34 -13.56
CA SER A 501 10.89 -23.64 -14.17
C SER A 501 11.89 -24.74 -13.82
N GLU A 502 13.19 -24.42 -13.89
CA GLU A 502 14.29 -25.32 -13.60
C GLU A 502 15.39 -24.57 -12.84
N VAL A 503 16.15 -25.32 -12.04
CA VAL A 503 17.26 -24.79 -11.23
C VAL A 503 18.45 -25.73 -11.45
N HIS A 504 19.33 -25.35 -12.37
CA HIS A 504 20.56 -26.11 -12.67
C HIS A 504 21.76 -25.47 -11.99
N ILE A 505 22.50 -26.25 -11.20
CA ILE A 505 23.75 -25.80 -10.59
C ILE A 505 24.86 -25.95 -11.63
N SER A 506 25.45 -24.84 -12.05
CA SER A 506 26.59 -24.87 -12.95
C SER A 506 27.79 -25.57 -12.28
N PRO A 507 28.45 -26.53 -12.96
CA PRO A 507 29.65 -27.17 -12.44
C PRO A 507 30.80 -26.15 -12.46
N SER A 508 31.12 -25.58 -11.30
CA SER A 508 32.30 -24.75 -11.09
C SER A 508 33.03 -25.18 -9.82
N PHE A 509 34.35 -25.09 -9.82
CA PHE A 509 35.14 -25.35 -8.62
C PHE A 509 34.93 -24.21 -7.61
N SER A 510 34.40 -24.53 -6.43
CA SER A 510 34.28 -23.59 -5.33
C SER A 510 35.46 -23.80 -4.37
N PRO A 511 36.14 -22.74 -3.91
CA PRO A 511 37.08 -22.89 -2.80
C PRO A 511 36.33 -23.38 -1.53
N THR A 512 37.03 -24.14 -0.68
CA THR A 512 36.47 -24.68 0.57
C THR A 512 35.82 -23.56 1.39
N PRO A 513 34.57 -23.74 1.87
CA PRO A 513 33.89 -22.73 2.67
C PRO A 513 34.72 -22.35 3.90
N GLN A 514 34.94 -21.05 4.10
CA GLN A 514 35.57 -20.53 5.31
C GLN A 514 34.49 -19.99 6.24
N VAL A 515 34.63 -20.25 7.54
CA VAL A 515 33.78 -19.62 8.55
C VAL A 515 34.04 -18.12 8.50
N PRO A 516 33.00 -17.27 8.30
CA PRO A 516 33.15 -15.82 8.27
C PRO A 516 33.92 -15.34 9.49
N LYS A 517 35.03 -14.63 9.28
CA LYS A 517 35.83 -14.05 10.37
C LYS A 517 35.37 -12.63 10.63
N GLN A 518 35.40 -12.24 11.91
CA GLN A 518 35.11 -10.87 12.32
C GLN A 518 36.11 -9.91 11.64
N GLY A 519 35.61 -9.00 10.80
CA GLY A 519 36.43 -8.04 10.03
C GLY A 519 36.42 -8.27 8.51
N GLU A 520 35.83 -9.35 8.01
CA GLU A 520 35.65 -9.56 6.57
C GLU A 520 34.58 -8.61 5.98
N ASP A 521 34.83 -8.13 4.77
CA ASP A 521 34.08 -7.07 4.09
C ASP A 521 32.97 -7.61 3.17
N TYR A 522 32.26 -8.66 3.61
CA TYR A 522 31.11 -9.15 2.85
C TYR A 522 30.04 -8.07 2.69
N GLY A 523 29.36 -8.09 1.55
CA GLY A 523 28.35 -7.09 1.18
C GLY A 523 27.04 -7.67 0.64
N LYS A 524 27.00 -8.98 0.36
CA LYS A 524 25.81 -9.72 -0.06
C LYS A 524 25.85 -11.16 0.44
N GLY A 525 24.70 -11.83 0.45
CA GLY A 525 24.62 -13.24 0.84
C GLY A 525 23.24 -13.86 0.76
N VAL A 526 23.21 -15.18 0.82
CA VAL A 526 22.00 -15.99 0.97
C VAL A 526 22.05 -16.74 2.30
N ILE A 527 20.92 -16.83 2.99
CA ILE A 527 20.77 -17.58 4.23
C ILE A 527 19.63 -18.58 4.05
N PHE A 528 19.95 -19.86 4.20
CA PHE A 528 19.01 -20.96 4.17
C PHE A 528 18.59 -21.33 5.60
N TYR A 529 17.29 -21.46 5.85
CA TYR A 529 16.71 -21.92 7.12
C TYR A 529 16.25 -23.35 6.94
N LEU A 530 16.64 -24.23 7.85
CA LEU A 530 16.56 -25.67 7.64
C LEU A 530 15.64 -26.37 8.65
N ARG A 531 14.99 -27.43 8.19
CA ARG A 531 14.43 -28.51 9.02
C ARG A 531 14.83 -29.82 8.36
N ASP A 532 15.54 -30.68 9.08
CA ASP A 532 15.96 -32.00 8.59
C ASP A 532 16.63 -31.92 7.20
N LYS A 533 17.59 -31.00 7.03
CA LYS A 533 18.29 -30.66 5.77
C LYS A 533 17.44 -30.05 4.64
N VAL A 534 16.13 -29.98 4.79
CA VAL A 534 15.23 -29.33 3.82
C VAL A 534 15.19 -27.83 4.08
N VAL A 535 15.27 -27.03 3.02
CA VAL A 535 15.15 -25.57 3.08
C VAL A 535 13.68 -25.18 3.24
N VAL A 536 13.36 -24.57 4.38
CA VAL A 536 12.00 -24.10 4.72
C VAL A 536 11.85 -22.57 4.62
N GLY A 537 12.96 -21.86 4.52
CA GLY A 537 12.99 -20.41 4.37
C GLY A 537 14.31 -19.91 3.81
N ILE A 538 14.27 -18.76 3.15
CA ILE A 538 15.45 -18.11 2.57
C ILE A 538 15.40 -16.61 2.89
N VAL A 539 16.54 -16.06 3.29
CA VAL A 539 16.79 -14.61 3.31
C VAL A 539 17.88 -14.29 2.29
N LEU A 540 17.62 -13.29 1.45
CA LEU A 540 18.56 -12.72 0.51
C LEU A 540 19.00 -11.35 1.02
N TRP A 541 20.29 -11.11 1.10
CA TRP A 541 20.88 -9.83 1.47
C TRP A 541 21.64 -9.28 0.27
N ASN A 542 21.18 -8.13 -0.25
CA ASN A 542 21.72 -7.48 -1.45
C ASN A 542 21.80 -8.41 -2.69
N ILE A 543 20.86 -9.35 -2.79
CA ILE A 543 20.66 -10.18 -3.97
C ILE A 543 19.24 -9.94 -4.46
N PHE A 544 19.12 -9.60 -5.74
CA PHE A 544 17.87 -9.22 -6.38
C PHE A 544 17.70 -10.01 -7.69
N ASN A 545 16.47 -10.11 -8.17
CA ASN A 545 16.02 -10.87 -9.33
C ASN A 545 16.31 -12.38 -9.21
N ARG A 546 16.13 -12.93 -8.00
CA ARG A 546 16.43 -14.32 -7.65
C ARG A 546 15.34 -14.97 -6.78
N MET A 547 14.26 -14.26 -6.46
CA MET A 547 13.14 -14.82 -5.71
C MET A 547 12.45 -16.02 -6.40
N PRO A 548 12.32 -16.08 -7.75
CA PRO A 548 11.78 -17.28 -8.40
C PRO A 548 12.59 -18.55 -8.13
N ILE A 549 13.91 -18.43 -7.98
CA ILE A 549 14.80 -19.54 -7.60
C ILE A 549 14.53 -19.95 -6.15
N ALA A 550 14.43 -18.97 -5.24
CA ALA A 550 14.14 -19.24 -3.83
C ALA A 550 12.77 -19.93 -3.64
N ARG A 551 11.73 -19.50 -4.39
CA ARG A 551 10.42 -20.18 -4.43
C ARG A 551 10.56 -21.64 -4.83
N LYS A 552 11.25 -21.90 -5.94
CA LYS A 552 11.44 -23.24 -6.49
C LYS A 552 12.14 -24.17 -5.50
N ILE A 553 13.24 -23.73 -4.88
CA ILE A 553 13.96 -24.50 -3.86
C ILE A 553 13.03 -24.92 -2.69
N ILE A 554 12.29 -23.97 -2.11
CA ILE A 554 11.39 -24.26 -0.97
C ILE A 554 10.20 -25.12 -1.41
N LYS A 555 9.71 -24.91 -2.64
CA LYS A 555 8.58 -25.66 -3.18
C LYS A 555 8.95 -27.12 -3.44
N ASP A 556 10.12 -27.39 -3.99
CA ASP A 556 10.56 -28.76 -4.23
C ASP A 556 10.78 -29.48 -2.90
N GLY A 557 11.41 -28.80 -1.93
CA GLY A 557 11.57 -29.34 -0.58
C GLY A 557 12.48 -30.56 -0.53
N GLU A 558 13.44 -30.64 -1.45
CA GLU A 558 14.47 -31.66 -1.50
C GLU A 558 15.51 -31.44 -0.40
N GLU A 559 16.19 -32.52 -0.01
CA GLU A 559 17.39 -32.43 0.82
C GLU A 559 18.57 -31.90 -0.01
N HIS A 560 19.42 -31.09 0.61
CA HIS A 560 20.63 -30.58 -0.01
C HIS A 560 21.86 -30.98 0.79
N ASP A 561 22.75 -31.77 0.19
CA ASP A 561 23.99 -32.22 0.84
C ASP A 561 25.01 -31.09 0.99
N ASP A 562 25.07 -30.17 0.02
CA ASP A 562 25.95 -29.01 0.06
C ASP A 562 25.22 -27.72 -0.37
N LEU A 563 24.90 -26.89 0.62
CA LEU A 563 24.23 -25.61 0.39
C LEU A 563 25.15 -24.53 -0.22
N ASN A 564 26.47 -24.73 -0.26
CA ASN A 564 27.38 -23.84 -0.99
C ASN A 564 27.18 -23.98 -2.50
N GLU A 565 26.92 -25.20 -2.99
CA GLU A 565 26.58 -25.44 -4.39
C GLU A 565 25.25 -24.80 -4.76
N VAL A 566 24.25 -24.91 -3.87
CA VAL A 566 22.95 -24.23 -4.04
C VAL A 566 23.12 -22.70 -4.05
N ALA A 567 24.05 -22.14 -3.26
CA ALA A 567 24.31 -20.70 -3.22
C ALA A 567 24.79 -20.11 -4.56
N LYS A 568 25.38 -20.92 -5.46
CA LYS A 568 25.77 -20.47 -6.81
C LYS A 568 24.60 -19.96 -7.64
N LEU A 569 23.41 -20.52 -7.42
CA LEU A 569 22.17 -20.09 -8.09
C LEU A 569 21.81 -18.63 -7.76
N PHE A 570 22.33 -18.12 -6.65
CA PHE A 570 22.15 -16.75 -6.17
C PHE A 570 23.31 -15.82 -6.53
N ASN A 571 24.24 -16.28 -7.38
CA ASN A 571 25.42 -15.53 -7.78
C ASN A 571 26.26 -15.02 -6.58
N ILE A 572 26.63 -15.94 -5.71
CA ILE A 572 27.54 -15.72 -4.57
C ILE A 572 29.03 -15.89 -4.99
N HIS A 573 29.31 -16.47 -6.15
CA HIS A 573 30.68 -16.81 -6.58
C HIS A 573 31.04 -16.36 -8.00
N GLU A 574 30.21 -15.60 -8.72
CA GLU A 574 30.69 -14.96 -9.96
C GLU A 574 31.48 -13.69 -9.61
N ASP A 575 32.71 -13.63 -10.11
CA ASP A 575 33.67 -12.53 -9.95
C ASP A 575 33.15 -11.19 -10.51
#